data_AF-A0AA88V4K8-F1
#
_entry.id   AF-A0AA88V4K8-F1
#
_cell.length_a   1.000
_cell.length_b   1.000
_cell.length_c   1.000
_cell.angle_alpha   90.00
_cell.angle_beta   90.00
_cell.angle_gamma   90.00
#
_symmetry.space_group_name_H-M   'P 1'
#
loop_
_entity.id
_entity.type
_entity.pdbx_description
1 polymer ?
#
loop_
_entity_poly.entity_id
_entity_poly.type
_entity_poly.pdbx_seq_one_letter_code
_entity_poly.pdbx_strand_id
1 'polypeptide(L)'
;MQGPINAHLLSISTVTTNKILVADEAFSLCFGSIQLPKVEVLILNSRTKNYSLPLFVQKLGQLTVLIIANYGGCPAELINFSEVDYLSNLKRIRFEHVSISSLGTSLKMSLIMCKIGKASDNCINMFPDLVQIEIAYCADLVEFSVGQCKIGHLKKLSMTEFNELSALPAALGALTSLEVLRLHSCTKLEGLPVSIGNLLKLKFLDISNCVSMSKMPARMGELCDLRTLYMSGCWGLSELPQSVEDLDQQLK
;
A
#
# COMPACT_ATOMS: atom_id res chain seq x y z
N MET A 1 12.11 -39.48 -6.65
CA MET A 1 11.02 -38.52 -6.94
C MET A 1 10.42 -38.12 -5.61
N GLN A 2 10.53 -36.85 -5.20
CA GLN A 2 9.77 -36.33 -4.07
C GLN A 2 8.31 -36.14 -4.53
N GLY A 3 7.36 -36.68 -3.77
CA GLY A 3 5.94 -36.46 -4.02
C GLY A 3 5.53 -35.00 -3.81
N PRO A 4 4.30 -34.61 -4.21
CA PRO A 4 3.81 -33.24 -4.05
C PRO A 4 3.77 -32.85 -2.57
N ILE A 5 4.23 -31.63 -2.26
CA ILE A 5 4.16 -31.08 -0.92
C ILE A 5 2.82 -30.37 -0.77
N ASN A 6 1.98 -30.87 0.15
CA ASN A 6 0.68 -30.29 0.47
C ASN A 6 0.83 -29.25 1.60
N ALA A 7 1.36 -28.07 1.26
CA ALA A 7 1.42 -26.92 2.17
C ALA A 7 0.51 -25.79 1.64
N HIS A 8 -0.23 -25.13 2.53
CA HIS A 8 -1.02 -23.93 2.21
C HIS A 8 -0.19 -22.64 2.38
N LEU A 9 0.78 -22.65 3.28
CA LEU A 9 1.74 -21.58 3.51
C LEU A 9 3.15 -22.09 3.25
N LEU A 10 3.91 -21.33 2.46
CA LEU A 10 5.31 -21.57 2.20
C LEU A 10 6.10 -20.32 2.59
N SER A 11 7.07 -20.47 3.48
CA SER A 11 8.01 -19.41 3.83
C SER A 11 9.42 -19.84 3.44
N ILE A 12 10.08 -19.01 2.65
CA ILE A 12 11.43 -19.25 2.15
C ILE A 12 12.30 -18.10 2.60
N SER A 13 13.44 -18.43 3.20
CA SER A 13 14.45 -17.45 3.59
C SER A 13 15.72 -17.72 2.81
N THR A 14 16.17 -16.76 2.01
CA THR A 14 17.47 -16.84 1.37
C THR A 14 18.53 -16.40 2.37
N VAL A 15 19.40 -17.31 2.79
CA VAL A 15 20.53 -17.02 3.69
C VAL A 15 21.81 -17.09 2.86
N THR A 16 22.38 -15.96 2.42
CA THR A 16 23.78 -15.97 1.94
C THR A 16 24.49 -14.62 2.01
N THR A 17 25.81 -14.75 2.17
CA THR A 17 26.86 -13.75 2.36
C THR A 17 27.23 -13.05 1.05
N ASN A 18 27.06 -11.72 1.00
CA ASN A 18 27.75 -10.75 0.13
C ASN A 18 27.88 -10.98 -1.40
N LYS A 19 27.26 -12.00 -2.00
CA LYS A 19 27.17 -12.13 -3.47
C LYS A 19 25.73 -11.88 -3.92
N ILE A 20 25.60 -11.15 -5.02
CA ILE A 20 24.34 -10.79 -5.68
C ILE A 20 23.53 -12.07 -5.86
N LEU A 21 22.47 -12.22 -5.08
CA LEU A 21 21.45 -13.19 -5.36
C LEU A 21 20.58 -12.61 -6.47
N VAL A 22 20.91 -12.94 -7.72
CA VAL A 22 19.85 -13.49 -8.57
C VAL A 22 19.22 -14.62 -7.75
N ALA A 23 17.91 -14.87 -7.82
CA ALA A 23 17.38 -16.13 -7.32
C ALA A 23 18.11 -17.25 -8.09
N ASP A 24 19.26 -17.65 -7.55
CA ASP A 24 20.36 -18.27 -8.29
C ASP A 24 19.81 -19.55 -8.89
N GLU A 25 20.35 -19.95 -10.04
CA GLU A 25 19.96 -21.20 -10.69
C GLU A 25 19.94 -22.34 -9.67
N ALA A 26 20.83 -22.32 -8.66
CA ALA A 26 20.83 -23.25 -7.53
C ALA A 26 19.52 -23.31 -6.71
N PHE A 27 18.89 -22.18 -6.39
CA PHE A 27 17.61 -22.15 -5.64
C PHE A 27 16.43 -22.55 -6.54
N SER A 28 16.45 -22.13 -7.80
CA SER A 28 15.47 -22.53 -8.82
C SER A 28 15.60 -24.00 -9.21
N LEU A 29 16.80 -24.59 -9.15
CA LEU A 29 17.07 -26.01 -9.42
C LEU A 29 16.50 -26.90 -8.30
N CYS A 30 16.59 -26.49 -7.03
CA CYS A 30 15.98 -27.22 -5.91
C CYS A 30 14.45 -27.26 -5.97
N PHE A 31 13.81 -26.16 -6.38
CA PHE A 31 12.34 -26.09 -6.52
C PHE A 31 11.82 -26.44 -7.92
N GLY A 32 12.70 -26.59 -8.91
CA GLY A 32 12.33 -26.83 -10.31
C GLY A 32 11.52 -28.12 -10.49
N SER A 33 11.73 -29.10 -9.61
CA SER A 33 11.07 -30.41 -9.60
C SER A 33 9.98 -30.57 -8.53
N ILE A 34 9.85 -29.63 -7.58
CA ILE A 34 8.89 -29.75 -6.47
C ILE A 34 7.53 -29.24 -6.94
N GLN A 35 6.49 -30.08 -6.79
CA GLN A 35 5.11 -29.68 -7.00
C GLN A 35 4.52 -29.10 -5.71
N LEU A 36 4.02 -27.86 -5.81
CA LEU A 36 3.41 -27.09 -4.72
C LEU A 36 1.95 -26.70 -5.07
N PRO A 37 1.06 -27.67 -5.34
CA PRO A 37 -0.23 -27.40 -5.95
C PRO A 37 -1.22 -26.64 -5.05
N LYS A 38 -0.98 -26.60 -3.73
CA LYS A 38 -1.90 -26.03 -2.72
C LYS A 38 -1.39 -24.75 -2.05
N VAL A 39 -0.24 -24.22 -2.48
CA VAL A 39 0.33 -23.03 -1.83
C VAL A 39 -0.52 -21.81 -2.17
N GLU A 40 -1.14 -21.24 -1.14
CA GLU A 40 -1.98 -20.04 -1.24
C GLU A 40 -1.26 -18.80 -0.70
N VAL A 41 -0.31 -19.00 0.22
CA VAL A 41 0.48 -17.94 0.86
C VAL A 41 1.96 -18.23 0.67
N LEU A 42 2.68 -17.28 0.06
CA LEU A 42 4.13 -17.33 -0.11
C LEU A 42 4.78 -16.16 0.63
N ILE A 43 5.76 -16.47 1.47
CA ILE A 43 6.60 -15.50 2.16
C ILE A 43 8.04 -15.68 1.66
N LEU A 44 8.60 -14.61 1.11
CA LEU A 44 9.95 -14.55 0.59
C LEU A 44 10.77 -13.58 1.44
N ASN A 45 11.68 -14.12 2.24
CA ASN A 45 12.54 -13.38 3.12
C ASN A 45 13.95 -13.29 2.52
N SER A 46 14.47 -12.07 2.39
CA SER A 46 15.81 -11.82 1.84
C SER A 46 16.64 -10.90 2.75
N ARG A 47 17.95 -10.88 2.50
CA ARG A 47 18.89 -9.92 3.09
C ARG A 47 19.84 -9.47 1.98
N THR A 48 19.31 -8.77 1.00
CA THR A 48 20.04 -8.42 -0.23
C THR A 48 19.79 -6.97 -0.61
N LYS A 49 20.66 -6.42 -1.47
CA LYS A 49 20.45 -5.08 -2.06
C LYS A 49 19.51 -5.13 -3.26
N ASN A 50 19.50 -6.25 -3.98
CA ASN A 50 18.69 -6.48 -5.17
C ASN A 50 17.89 -7.77 -4.97
N TYR A 51 16.65 -7.80 -5.44
CA TYR A 51 15.79 -8.97 -5.34
C TYR A 51 15.02 -9.19 -6.64
N SER A 52 15.06 -10.44 -7.13
CA SER A 52 14.25 -10.89 -8.26
C SER A 52 13.32 -11.99 -7.79
N LEU A 53 12.07 -11.94 -8.24
CA LEU A 53 11.08 -12.96 -7.90
C LEU A 53 11.51 -14.32 -8.49
N PRO A 54 11.60 -15.41 -7.70
CA PRO A 54 12.04 -16.69 -8.23
C PRO A 54 11.08 -17.26 -9.29
N LEU A 55 11.62 -17.89 -10.34
CA LEU A 55 10.82 -18.40 -11.47
C LEU A 55 9.77 -19.45 -11.06
N PHE A 56 10.00 -20.22 -9.99
CA PHE A 56 9.02 -21.21 -9.53
C PHE A 56 7.70 -20.58 -9.09
N VAL A 57 7.70 -19.29 -8.73
CA VAL A 57 6.48 -18.56 -8.32
C VAL A 57 5.44 -18.56 -9.43
N GLN A 58 5.87 -18.57 -10.71
CA GLN A 58 5.01 -18.72 -11.88
C GLN A 58 4.21 -20.04 -11.89
N LYS A 59 4.68 -21.08 -11.20
CA LYS A 59 4.02 -22.38 -11.12
C LYS A 59 2.97 -22.47 -10.01
N LEU A 60 2.86 -21.45 -9.14
CA LEU A 60 1.97 -21.46 -7.99
C LEU A 60 0.55 -21.00 -8.38
N GLY A 61 -0.18 -21.87 -9.10
CA GLY A 61 -1.51 -21.53 -9.63
C GLY A 61 -2.58 -21.20 -8.60
N GLN A 62 -2.40 -21.54 -7.32
CA GLN A 62 -3.33 -21.22 -6.22
C GLN A 62 -2.87 -20.03 -5.36
N LEU A 63 -1.77 -19.36 -5.71
CA LEU A 63 -1.21 -18.28 -4.90
C LEU A 63 -2.17 -17.09 -4.83
N THR A 64 -2.56 -16.71 -3.60
CA THR A 64 -3.44 -15.57 -3.34
C THR A 64 -2.78 -14.47 -2.51
N VAL A 65 -1.71 -14.80 -1.75
CA VAL A 65 -0.97 -13.85 -0.92
C VAL A 65 0.52 -14.00 -1.17
N LEU A 66 1.17 -12.89 -1.51
CA LEU A 66 2.62 -12.81 -1.66
C LEU A 66 3.18 -11.79 -0.67
N ILE A 67 4.13 -12.20 0.15
CA ILE A 67 4.87 -11.33 1.07
C ILE A 67 6.33 -11.36 0.67
N ILE A 68 6.91 -10.19 0.40
CA ILE A 68 8.33 -10.03 0.10
C ILE A 68 8.90 -9.10 1.17
N ALA A 69 9.80 -9.65 1.98
CA ALA A 69 10.39 -8.96 3.12
C ALA A 69 11.91 -9.00 3.04
N ASN A 70 12.54 -7.84 3.17
CA ASN A 70 13.99 -7.72 3.24
C ASN A 70 14.44 -7.25 4.62
N TYR A 71 15.39 -7.97 5.21
CA TYR A 71 15.95 -7.67 6.54
C TYR A 71 17.38 -7.13 6.46
N GLY A 72 17.80 -6.68 5.27
CA GLY A 72 19.05 -5.95 5.05
C GLY A 72 19.04 -4.57 5.69
N GLY A 73 20.20 -3.91 5.75
CA GLY A 73 20.33 -2.54 6.29
C GLY A 73 19.87 -1.44 5.34
N CYS A 74 19.61 -1.77 4.07
CA CYS A 74 19.03 -0.88 3.06
C CYS A 74 17.84 -1.57 2.41
N PRO A 75 16.84 -0.82 1.90
CA PRO A 75 15.77 -1.41 1.11
C PRO A 75 16.29 -2.17 -0.11
N ALA A 76 15.73 -3.34 -0.41
CA ALA A 76 16.12 -4.15 -1.55
C ALA A 76 15.43 -3.67 -2.84
N GLU A 77 16.20 -3.37 -3.89
CA GLU A 77 15.65 -3.01 -5.20
C GLU A 77 14.99 -4.23 -5.87
N LEU A 78 13.70 -4.13 -6.16
CA LEU A 78 12.97 -5.17 -6.87
C LEU A 78 13.19 -5.05 -8.37
N ILE A 79 13.83 -6.07 -8.94
CA ILE A 79 14.19 -6.14 -10.35
C ILE A 79 13.17 -7.03 -11.08
N ASN A 80 12.73 -6.59 -12.25
CA ASN A 80 11.77 -7.29 -13.14
C ASN A 80 10.43 -7.64 -12.46
N PHE A 81 10.01 -6.84 -11.48
CA PHE A 81 8.74 -7.08 -10.80
C PHE A 81 7.52 -6.74 -11.67
N SER A 82 7.69 -5.97 -12.75
CA SER A 82 6.65 -5.66 -13.72
C SER A 82 6.01 -6.89 -14.37
N GLU A 83 6.60 -8.07 -14.20
CA GLU A 83 6.11 -9.33 -14.78
C GLU A 83 5.06 -10.05 -13.92
N VAL A 84 4.67 -9.59 -12.72
CA VAL A 84 3.69 -10.32 -11.87
C VAL A 84 2.28 -10.47 -12.45
N ASP A 85 2.01 -9.96 -13.65
CA ASP A 85 0.73 -10.15 -14.35
C ASP A 85 0.37 -11.64 -14.56
N TYR A 86 1.34 -12.56 -14.51
CA TYR A 86 1.08 -14.01 -14.52
C TYR A 86 0.42 -14.54 -13.24
N LEU A 87 0.44 -13.78 -12.13
CA LEU A 87 -0.17 -14.13 -10.86
C LEU A 87 -1.65 -13.71 -10.80
N SER A 88 -2.45 -14.16 -11.76
CA SER A 88 -3.85 -13.75 -11.94
C SER A 88 -4.77 -14.01 -10.73
N ASN A 89 -4.42 -14.97 -9.86
CA ASN A 89 -5.17 -15.31 -8.65
C ASN A 89 -4.71 -14.52 -7.41
N LEU A 90 -3.66 -13.71 -7.53
CA LEU A 90 -3.15 -12.93 -6.42
C LEU A 90 -4.24 -11.95 -5.96
N LYS A 91 -4.45 -11.89 -4.65
CA LYS A 91 -5.44 -11.01 -4.01
C LYS A 91 -4.78 -9.99 -3.11
N ARG A 92 -3.62 -10.35 -2.55
CA ARG A 92 -2.86 -9.50 -1.64
C ARG A 92 -1.37 -9.59 -1.93
N ILE A 93 -0.72 -8.43 -1.89
CA ILE A 93 0.73 -8.34 -1.90
C ILE A 93 1.21 -7.44 -0.78
N ARG A 94 2.27 -7.86 -0.10
CA ARG A 94 2.91 -7.10 0.96
C ARG A 94 4.40 -7.00 0.70
N PHE A 95 4.89 -5.78 0.81
CA PHE A 95 6.28 -5.43 0.67
C PHE A 95 6.79 -4.85 1.98
N GLU A 96 7.92 -5.37 2.43
CA GLU A 96 8.62 -4.86 3.61
C GLU A 96 10.06 -4.55 3.24
N HIS A 97 10.44 -3.28 3.40
CA HIS A 97 11.81 -2.82 3.24
C HIS A 97 12.40 -3.11 1.85
N VAL A 98 11.61 -2.81 0.81
CA VAL A 98 12.01 -2.93 -0.61
C VAL A 98 11.88 -1.58 -1.32
N SER A 99 12.57 -1.46 -2.46
CA SER A 99 12.38 -0.37 -3.41
C SER A 99 11.56 -0.88 -4.59
N ILE A 100 10.43 -0.22 -4.87
CA ILE A 100 9.52 -0.57 -5.98
C ILE A 100 9.43 0.58 -6.98
N SER A 101 9.32 0.24 -8.26
CA SER A 101 9.17 1.20 -9.36
C SER A 101 7.92 0.99 -10.22
N SER A 102 7.29 -0.19 -10.19
CA SER A 102 5.97 -0.47 -10.80
C SER A 102 5.38 -1.78 -10.28
N LEU A 103 4.03 -1.91 -10.24
CA LEU A 103 3.36 -3.21 -10.28
C LEU A 103 2.04 -3.14 -11.05
N GLY A 104 1.59 -4.25 -11.62
CA GLY A 104 0.25 -4.42 -12.18
C GLY A 104 -0.69 -5.25 -11.29
N THR A 105 -2.00 -5.16 -11.59
CA THR A 105 -3.15 -6.00 -11.14
C THR A 105 -4.02 -5.52 -9.95
N SER A 106 -5.27 -5.98 -9.97
CA SER A 106 -6.33 -5.68 -8.98
C SER A 106 -6.08 -6.35 -7.63
N LEU A 107 -5.47 -5.60 -6.70
CA LEU A 107 -4.95 -6.18 -5.45
C LEU A 107 -5.31 -5.36 -4.21
N LYS A 108 -5.13 -5.99 -3.05
CA LYS A 108 -4.86 -5.29 -1.80
C LYS A 108 -3.35 -5.23 -1.59
N MET A 109 -2.81 -4.04 -1.46
CA MET A 109 -1.37 -3.82 -1.35
C MET A 109 -1.00 -3.24 0.02
N SER A 110 0.12 -3.70 0.58
CA SER A 110 0.74 -3.14 1.78
C SER A 110 2.21 -2.87 1.53
N LEU A 111 2.67 -1.65 1.79
CA LEU A 111 4.04 -1.19 1.64
C LEU A 111 4.53 -0.72 3.02
N ILE A 112 5.53 -1.37 3.58
CA ILE A 112 6.08 -1.04 4.90
C ILE A 112 7.57 -0.78 4.80
N MET A 113 8.02 0.37 5.31
CA MET A 113 9.43 0.78 5.27
C MET A 113 10.01 0.73 3.84
N CYS A 114 9.15 0.89 2.84
CA CYS A 114 9.54 0.78 1.43
C CYS A 114 10.05 2.12 0.92
N LYS A 115 10.92 2.05 -0.09
CA LYS A 115 11.33 3.19 -0.91
C LYS A 115 10.50 3.18 -2.19
N ILE A 116 9.66 4.19 -2.39
CA ILE A 116 8.74 4.23 -3.55
C ILE A 116 9.33 5.10 -4.68
N GLY A 117 10.45 5.79 -4.44
CA GLY A 117 11.18 6.61 -5.41
C GLY A 117 10.48 7.93 -5.74
N LYS A 118 11.02 8.69 -6.70
CA LYS A 118 10.35 9.84 -7.35
C LYS A 118 9.19 9.38 -8.25
N ALA A 119 8.34 8.49 -7.77
CA ALA A 119 7.04 8.23 -8.38
C ALA A 119 6.06 9.40 -8.12
N SER A 120 6.59 10.59 -7.78
CA SER A 120 5.89 11.83 -7.44
C SER A 120 4.94 12.31 -8.54
N ASP A 121 5.05 11.79 -9.75
CA ASP A 121 4.07 12.13 -10.78
C ASP A 121 2.86 11.20 -10.76
N ASN A 122 2.93 9.95 -10.28
CA ASN A 122 1.97 8.91 -10.69
C ASN A 122 1.83 7.66 -9.79
N CYS A 123 2.10 7.72 -8.47
CA CYS A 123 2.07 6.54 -7.57
C CYS A 123 0.85 5.61 -7.69
N ILE A 124 -0.34 6.13 -8.04
CA ILE A 124 -1.55 5.29 -8.22
C ILE A 124 -1.96 5.10 -9.69
N ASN A 125 -1.35 5.83 -10.62
CA ASN A 125 -1.40 5.44 -12.03
C ASN A 125 -0.68 4.10 -12.28
N MET A 126 0.16 3.68 -11.33
CA MET A 126 0.74 2.34 -11.27
C MET A 126 -0.33 1.24 -11.06
N PHE A 127 -1.47 1.51 -10.42
CA PHE A 127 -2.40 0.45 -9.99
C PHE A 127 -3.87 0.76 -10.32
N PRO A 128 -4.29 0.62 -11.59
CA PRO A 128 -5.62 1.04 -12.05
C PRO A 128 -6.78 0.33 -11.33
N ASP A 129 -6.58 -0.93 -10.92
CA ASP A 129 -7.64 -1.78 -10.34
C ASP A 129 -7.49 -2.02 -8.83
N LEU A 130 -6.68 -1.21 -8.15
CA LEU A 130 -6.36 -1.38 -6.74
C LEU A 130 -7.60 -1.15 -5.86
N VAL A 131 -7.90 -2.10 -4.97
CA VAL A 131 -9.07 -2.01 -4.07
C VAL A 131 -8.67 -1.44 -2.71
N GLN A 132 -7.47 -1.78 -2.25
CA GLN A 132 -6.95 -1.30 -0.97
C GLN A 132 -5.45 -1.07 -1.07
N ILE A 133 -4.99 0.04 -0.51
CA ILE A 133 -3.57 0.29 -0.29
C ILE A 133 -3.32 0.74 1.14
N GLU A 134 -2.24 0.20 1.70
CA GLU A 134 -1.71 0.56 3.00
C GLU A 134 -0.24 0.89 2.85
N ILE A 135 0.17 2.06 3.30
CA ILE A 135 1.55 2.55 3.20
C ILE A 135 1.97 3.00 4.59
N ALA A 136 3.08 2.45 5.11
CA ALA A 136 3.54 2.71 6.46
C ALA A 136 5.05 2.90 6.51
N TYR A 137 5.52 3.90 7.27
CA TYR A 137 6.94 4.15 7.51
C TYR A 137 7.78 4.38 6.23
N CYS A 138 7.19 4.89 5.15
CA CYS A 138 7.94 5.23 3.93
C CYS A 138 8.36 6.71 3.98
N ALA A 139 9.66 6.97 3.98
CA ALA A 139 10.21 8.30 4.25
C ALA A 139 10.44 9.16 2.98
N ASP A 140 10.33 8.59 1.79
CA ASP A 140 10.72 9.25 0.53
C ASP A 140 9.55 9.85 -0.26
N LEU A 141 8.32 9.70 0.21
CA LEU A 141 7.15 10.28 -0.43
C LEU A 141 6.88 11.69 0.11
N VAL A 142 7.37 12.69 -0.61
CA VAL A 142 7.18 14.11 -0.27
C VAL A 142 5.82 14.62 -0.76
N GLU A 143 5.31 14.09 -1.87
CA GLU A 143 4.00 14.43 -2.41
C GLU A 143 3.26 13.15 -2.84
N PHE A 144 1.99 13.05 -2.43
CA PHE A 144 1.09 12.01 -2.95
C PHE A 144 0.44 12.52 -4.23
N SER A 145 0.73 11.92 -5.38
CA SER A 145 0.01 12.19 -6.64
C SER A 145 -1.01 11.09 -6.91
N VAL A 146 -2.28 11.48 -6.96
CA VAL A 146 -3.34 10.75 -7.65
C VAL A 146 -3.37 11.42 -9.03
N GLY A 147 -2.71 10.86 -10.04
CA GLY A 147 -2.70 11.44 -11.40
C GLY A 147 -4.10 11.51 -12.02
N GLN A 148 -4.20 11.56 -13.36
CA GLN A 148 -5.49 11.36 -14.08
C GLN A 148 -5.98 9.89 -13.99
N CYS A 149 -5.96 9.35 -12.79
CA CYS A 149 -6.22 7.97 -12.52
C CYS A 149 -7.71 7.68 -12.71
N LYS A 150 -8.04 6.72 -13.58
CA LYS A 150 -9.37 6.08 -13.60
C LYS A 150 -9.52 5.11 -12.42
N ILE A 151 -9.21 5.52 -11.19
CA ILE A 151 -9.38 4.67 -10.01
C ILE A 151 -10.82 4.77 -9.54
N GLY A 152 -11.70 4.05 -10.24
CA GLY A 152 -13.09 3.88 -9.82
C GLY A 152 -13.27 2.83 -8.72
N HIS A 153 -12.20 2.11 -8.32
CA HIS A 153 -12.31 0.88 -7.52
C HIS A 153 -11.66 0.93 -6.13
N LEU A 154 -10.81 1.93 -5.84
CA LEU A 154 -10.14 2.00 -4.53
C LEU A 154 -11.15 2.30 -3.44
N LYS A 155 -11.26 1.38 -2.48
CA LYS A 155 -12.17 1.44 -1.33
C LYS A 155 -11.46 1.83 -0.05
N LYS A 156 -10.17 1.54 0.07
CA LYS A 156 -9.39 1.87 1.27
C LYS A 156 -8.02 2.44 0.92
N LEU A 157 -7.73 3.60 1.46
CA LEU A 157 -6.43 4.26 1.42
C LEU A 157 -5.98 4.49 2.86
N SER A 158 -4.85 3.89 3.23
CA SER A 158 -4.27 4.04 4.56
C SER A 158 -2.81 4.47 4.42
N MET A 159 -2.47 5.62 4.97
CA MET A 159 -1.10 6.09 5.14
C MET A 159 -0.85 6.28 6.63
N THR A 160 0.24 5.72 7.15
CA THR A 160 0.59 5.82 8.57
C THR A 160 2.06 6.14 8.74
N GLU A 161 2.41 6.99 9.70
CA GLU A 161 3.80 7.33 10.02
C GLU A 161 4.54 7.98 8.82
N PHE A 162 3.84 8.91 8.16
CA PHE A 162 4.31 9.67 7.01
C PHE A 162 4.76 11.05 7.43
N ASN A 163 6.03 11.17 7.80
CA ASN A 163 6.56 12.39 8.41
C ASN A 163 6.89 13.50 7.42
N GLU A 164 6.93 13.22 6.11
CA GLU A 164 7.26 14.22 5.08
C GLU A 164 6.05 14.69 4.25
N LEU A 165 4.88 14.07 4.44
CA LEU A 165 3.66 14.44 3.72
C LEU A 165 3.07 15.74 4.29
N SER A 166 3.25 16.86 3.58
CA SER A 166 2.71 18.17 3.99
C SER A 166 1.30 18.43 3.47
N ALA A 167 0.95 17.88 2.30
CA ALA A 167 -0.35 18.09 1.66
C ALA A 167 -0.79 16.85 0.86
N LEU A 168 -2.11 16.72 0.71
CA LEU A 168 -2.74 15.76 -0.20
C LEU A 168 -3.23 16.50 -1.47
N PRO A 169 -3.21 15.82 -2.63
CA PRO A 169 -3.56 16.44 -3.90
C PRO A 169 -5.07 16.66 -4.01
N ALA A 170 -5.50 17.68 -4.76
CA ALA A 170 -6.91 17.90 -5.06
C ALA A 170 -7.55 16.69 -5.79
N ALA A 171 -6.76 15.92 -6.53
CA ALA A 171 -7.20 14.71 -7.22
C ALA A 171 -7.65 13.57 -6.26
N LEU A 172 -7.39 13.67 -4.95
CA LEU A 172 -7.95 12.74 -3.95
C LEU A 172 -9.48 12.61 -4.08
N GLY A 173 -10.18 13.72 -4.36
CA GLY A 173 -11.63 13.74 -4.54
C GLY A 173 -12.14 12.98 -5.77
N ALA A 174 -11.25 12.51 -6.66
CA ALA A 174 -11.62 11.63 -7.78
C ALA A 174 -11.84 10.18 -7.34
N LEU A 175 -11.39 9.78 -6.14
CA LEU A 175 -11.54 8.44 -5.58
C LEU A 175 -12.96 8.20 -5.04
N THR A 176 -13.98 8.40 -5.87
CA THR A 176 -15.40 8.39 -5.48
C THR A 176 -15.93 7.06 -4.92
N SER A 177 -15.15 5.97 -5.04
CA SER A 177 -15.44 4.68 -4.42
C SER A 177 -14.80 4.47 -3.03
N LEU A 178 -14.05 5.45 -2.53
CA LEU A 178 -13.32 5.34 -1.28
C LEU A 178 -14.29 5.29 -0.09
N GLU A 179 -14.18 4.24 0.71
CA GLU A 179 -15.00 4.00 1.91
C GLU A 179 -14.19 4.26 3.19
N VAL A 180 -12.86 4.12 3.12
CA VAL A 180 -11.94 4.27 4.27
C VAL A 180 -10.74 5.13 3.86
N LEU A 181 -10.54 6.23 4.57
CA LEU A 181 -9.33 7.06 4.50
C LEU A 181 -8.69 7.11 5.88
N ARG A 182 -7.46 6.63 5.99
CA ARG A 182 -6.65 6.72 7.22
C ARG A 182 -5.34 7.43 6.92
N LEU A 183 -5.04 8.44 7.72
CA LEU A 183 -3.87 9.32 7.69
C LEU A 183 -3.38 9.46 9.13
N HIS A 184 -2.80 8.39 9.67
CA HIS A 184 -2.40 8.33 11.07
C HIS A 184 -0.94 8.77 11.24
N SER A 185 -0.65 9.63 12.21
CA SER A 185 0.71 10.14 12.45
C SER A 185 1.36 10.74 11.18
N CYS A 186 0.57 11.41 10.34
CA CYS A 186 1.11 12.22 9.24
C CYS A 186 1.50 13.59 9.81
N THR A 187 2.64 13.65 10.49
CA THR A 187 2.96 14.73 11.43
C THR A 187 3.10 16.11 10.77
N LYS A 188 3.50 16.20 9.50
CA LYS A 188 3.61 17.44 8.72
C LYS A 188 2.35 17.82 7.93
N LEU A 189 1.31 16.98 7.91
CA LEU A 189 0.12 17.23 7.11
C LEU A 189 -0.64 18.46 7.65
N GLU A 190 -0.73 19.51 6.84
CA GLU A 190 -1.32 20.79 7.27
C GLU A 190 -2.85 20.83 7.17
N GLY A 191 -3.43 20.00 6.31
CA GLY A 191 -4.87 19.92 6.09
C GLY A 191 -5.27 18.94 4.99
N LEU A 192 -6.57 18.73 4.85
CA LEU A 192 -7.17 17.91 3.80
C LEU A 192 -7.59 18.81 2.61
N PRO A 193 -7.58 18.30 1.36
CA PRO A 193 -8.01 19.07 0.20
C PRO A 193 -9.52 19.31 0.24
N VAL A 194 -9.96 20.46 -0.28
CA VAL A 194 -11.40 20.79 -0.37
C VAL A 194 -12.20 19.74 -1.14
N SER A 195 -11.56 19.05 -2.09
CA SER A 195 -12.15 17.98 -2.87
C SER A 195 -12.49 16.72 -2.07
N ILE A 196 -12.12 16.63 -0.78
CA ILE A 196 -12.55 15.51 0.08
C ILE A 196 -14.08 15.43 0.16
N GLY A 197 -14.80 16.55 0.07
CA GLY A 197 -16.27 16.56 0.05
C GLY A 197 -16.89 15.79 -1.13
N ASN A 198 -16.10 15.47 -2.16
CA ASN A 198 -16.55 14.63 -3.27
C ASN A 198 -16.56 13.12 -2.93
N LEU A 199 -16.01 12.71 -1.78
CA LEU A 199 -15.92 11.32 -1.36
C LEU A 199 -17.21 10.84 -0.68
N LEU A 200 -18.30 10.85 -1.42
CA LEU A 200 -19.66 10.63 -0.89
C LEU A 200 -19.90 9.23 -0.28
N LYS A 201 -19.02 8.26 -0.54
CA LYS A 201 -19.08 6.90 0.05
C LYS A 201 -18.16 6.71 1.26
N LEU A 202 -17.45 7.76 1.68
CA LEU A 202 -16.47 7.68 2.76
C LEU A 202 -17.20 7.45 4.08
N LYS A 203 -16.92 6.31 4.73
CA LYS A 203 -17.54 5.91 6.00
C LYS A 203 -16.62 6.11 7.19
N PHE A 204 -15.32 6.06 6.96
CA PHE A 204 -14.30 6.16 8.00
C PHE A 204 -13.21 7.14 7.58
N LEU A 205 -12.99 8.16 8.40
CA LEU A 205 -11.88 9.11 8.29
C LEU A 205 -11.09 9.11 9.60
N ASP A 206 -9.79 8.83 9.51
CA ASP A 206 -8.87 8.92 10.64
C ASP A 206 -7.69 9.80 10.26
N ILE A 207 -7.55 10.92 10.96
CA ILE A 207 -6.45 11.89 10.84
C ILE A 207 -5.68 12.00 12.16
N SER A 208 -5.79 11.01 13.04
CA SER A 208 -5.21 11.07 14.38
C SER A 208 -3.70 11.28 14.34
N ASN A 209 -3.17 12.01 15.31
CA ASN A 209 -1.76 12.38 15.43
C ASN A 209 -1.20 13.18 14.22
N CYS A 210 -2.07 13.80 13.40
CA CYS A 210 -1.65 14.82 12.43
C CYS A 210 -1.43 16.16 13.16
N VAL A 211 -0.30 16.30 13.85
CA VAL A 211 -0.04 17.42 14.77
C VAL A 211 0.05 18.79 14.08
N SER A 212 0.48 18.86 12.82
CA SER A 212 0.57 20.11 12.05
C SER A 212 -0.75 20.50 11.38
N MET A 213 -1.79 19.68 11.50
CA MET A 213 -3.07 19.95 10.88
C MET A 213 -3.71 21.17 11.55
N SER A 214 -3.92 22.23 10.78
CA SER A 214 -4.40 23.52 11.29
C SER A 214 -5.84 23.83 10.92
N LYS A 215 -6.37 23.18 9.88
CA LYS A 215 -7.72 23.41 9.37
C LYS A 215 -8.35 22.15 8.79
N MET A 216 -9.67 22.03 8.97
CA MET A 216 -10.50 21.08 8.23
C MET A 216 -11.13 21.77 7.00
N PRO A 217 -11.39 21.04 5.91
CA PRO A 217 -11.90 21.62 4.68
C PRO A 217 -13.37 22.05 4.81
N ALA A 218 -13.73 23.19 4.19
CA ALA A 218 -15.07 23.77 4.28
C ALA A 218 -16.21 22.83 3.84
N ARG A 219 -15.94 21.88 2.93
CA ARG A 219 -16.91 20.90 2.40
C ARG A 219 -16.97 19.59 3.20
N MET A 220 -16.49 19.58 4.44
CA MET A 220 -16.49 18.37 5.26
C MET A 220 -17.90 17.84 5.57
N GLY A 221 -18.89 18.73 5.73
CA GLY A 221 -20.31 18.37 5.89
C GLY A 221 -20.94 17.58 4.74
N GLU A 222 -20.30 17.57 3.57
CA GLU A 222 -20.82 16.87 2.39
C GLU A 222 -20.50 15.37 2.39
N LEU A 223 -19.76 14.88 3.39
CA LEU A 223 -19.45 13.46 3.57
C LEU A 223 -20.66 12.70 4.15
N CYS A 224 -21.75 12.61 3.39
CA CYS A 224 -23.06 12.12 3.85
C CYS A 224 -23.08 10.67 4.40
N ASP A 225 -22.10 9.84 4.01
CA ASP A 225 -21.99 8.44 4.47
C ASP A 225 -21.01 8.29 5.66
N LEU A 226 -20.41 9.38 6.17
CA LEU A 226 -19.39 9.32 7.20
C LEU A 226 -19.98 8.85 8.53
N ARG A 227 -19.41 7.78 9.08
CA ARG A 227 -19.86 7.15 10.33
C ARG A 227 -18.84 7.27 11.46
N THR A 228 -17.58 7.49 11.11
CA THR A 228 -16.50 7.52 12.09
C THR A 228 -15.46 8.55 11.67
N LEU A 229 -15.21 9.51 12.55
CA LEU A 229 -14.17 10.52 12.43
C LEU A 229 -13.25 10.42 13.64
N TYR A 230 -11.97 10.12 13.41
CA TYR A 230 -10.93 10.18 14.44
C TYR A 230 -9.95 11.30 14.15
N MET A 231 -9.74 12.16 15.15
CA MET A 231 -8.90 13.35 15.08
C MET A 231 -8.15 13.61 16.39
N SER A 232 -7.98 12.58 17.22
CA SER A 232 -7.21 12.69 18.46
C SER A 232 -5.75 13.04 18.14
N GLY A 233 -5.15 13.96 18.89
CA GLY A 233 -3.75 14.36 18.67
C GLY A 233 -3.54 15.37 17.53
N CYS A 234 -4.60 15.94 16.96
CA CYS A 234 -4.52 17.08 16.03
C CYS A 234 -4.43 18.41 16.79
N TRP A 235 -3.32 18.65 17.51
CA TRP A 235 -3.19 19.82 18.40
C TRP A 235 -3.15 21.17 17.69
N GLY A 236 -2.77 21.21 16.40
CA GLY A 236 -2.78 22.43 15.60
C GLY A 236 -4.17 22.90 15.17
N LEU A 237 -5.20 22.05 15.32
CA LEU A 237 -6.53 22.34 14.81
C LEU A 237 -7.28 23.25 15.79
N SER A 238 -7.47 24.51 15.41
CA SER A 238 -8.13 25.51 16.26
C SER A 238 -9.63 25.63 16.06
N GLU A 239 -10.14 25.29 14.87
CA GLU A 239 -11.55 25.42 14.51
C GLU A 239 -12.03 24.30 13.59
N LEU A 240 -13.32 23.98 13.70
CA LEU A 240 -14.04 23.12 12.77
C LEU A 240 -14.87 23.98 11.81
N PRO A 241 -15.02 23.58 10.53
CA PRO A 241 -15.83 24.32 9.57
C PRO A 241 -17.30 24.27 9.99
N GLN A 242 -18.08 25.29 9.61
CA GLN A 242 -19.51 25.35 9.92
C GLN A 242 -20.27 24.10 9.42
N SER A 243 -19.84 23.51 8.31
CA SER A 243 -20.45 22.29 7.75
C SER A 243 -20.31 21.04 8.64
N VAL A 244 -19.54 21.08 9.74
CA VAL A 244 -19.55 19.97 10.71
C VAL A 244 -20.90 19.83 11.41
N GLU A 245 -21.70 20.89 11.52
CA GLU A 245 -23.06 20.81 12.04
C GLU A 245 -23.92 19.81 11.23
N ASP A 246 -23.65 19.68 9.93
CA ASP A 246 -24.33 18.72 9.06
C ASP A 246 -23.89 17.27 9.31
N LEU A 247 -22.68 17.04 9.86
CA LEU A 247 -22.16 15.72 10.23
C LEU A 247 -22.68 15.23 11.59
N ASP A 248 -22.88 16.14 12.54
CA ASP A 248 -23.37 15.79 13.89
C ASP A 248 -24.73 15.08 13.83
N GLN A 249 -25.56 15.43 12.83
CA GLN A 249 -26.83 14.75 12.58
C GLN A 249 -26.67 13.30 12.10
N GLN A 250 -25.49 12.94 11.58
CA GLN A 250 -25.19 11.66 10.91
C GLN A 250 -24.37 10.69 11.79
N LEU A 251 -23.54 11.20 12.71
CA LEU A 251 -22.59 10.44 13.54
C LEU A 251 -23.19 9.82 14.83
N LYS A 252 -24.44 9.37 14.79
CA LYS A 252 -25.13 8.75 15.95
C LYS A 252 -24.72 7.31 16.24
#